data_AF-A4HQI1-F1
#
_entry.id   AF-A4HQI1-F1
#
_cell.length_a   1.000
_cell.length_b   1.000
_cell.length_c   1.000
_cell.angle_alpha   90.00
_cell.angle_beta   90.00
_cell.angle_gamma   90.00
#
_symmetry.space_group_name_H-M   'P 1'
#
loop_
_entity.id
_entity.type
_entity.pdbx_description
1 polymer ?
#
loop_
_entity_poly.entity_id
_entity_poly.type
_entity_poly.pdbx_seq_one_letter_code
_entity_poly.pdbx_strand_id
1 'polypeptide(L)'
;MAALPQSYETRLVAVSASSVNQQRINYGSRVLLPSSVLDDLCRMTMVYPLQFEIITPSKKRVYAAVLEFNAQAGSVVLPDWMFQHLGLRGTMVVKVQSCSLPPGSLVKLRPHQKALVMFENPRNLLELRLAQYPVLTKGTTIVISYVDREFQLDLVEIIDMKQQL
;
A
#
# COMPACT_ATOMS: atom_id res chain seq x y z
N MET A 1 0.26 -32.01 -14.47
CA MET A 1 1.09 -30.79 -14.39
C MET A 1 0.13 -29.61 -14.28
N ALA A 2 -0.14 -29.12 -13.07
CA ALA A 2 -1.00 -27.95 -12.90
C ALA A 2 -0.20 -26.71 -13.32
N ALA A 3 -0.69 -25.97 -14.32
CA ALA A 3 -0.13 -24.67 -14.66
C ALA A 3 -0.18 -23.80 -13.38
N LEU A 4 0.96 -23.21 -13.02
CA LEU A 4 0.99 -22.19 -11.97
C LEU A 4 -0.05 -21.12 -12.33
N PRO A 5 -0.89 -20.65 -11.38
CA PRO A 5 -1.81 -19.57 -11.66
C PRO A 5 -1.01 -18.41 -12.24
N GLN A 6 -1.39 -17.92 -13.43
CA GLN A 6 -0.70 -16.82 -14.07
C GLN A 6 -0.78 -15.60 -13.16
N SER A 7 0.33 -15.26 -12.51
CA SER A 7 0.47 -14.02 -11.76
C SER A 7 0.62 -12.89 -12.75
N TYR A 8 -0.17 -11.83 -12.60
CA TYR A 8 0.03 -10.61 -13.36
C TYR A 8 1.37 -9.96 -12.97
N GLU A 9 2.11 -9.50 -13.96
CA GLU A 9 3.36 -8.78 -13.77
C GLU A 9 3.48 -7.70 -14.84
N THR A 10 3.85 -6.49 -14.41
CA THR A 10 4.14 -5.37 -15.29
C THR A 10 5.23 -4.47 -14.70
N ARG A 11 5.76 -3.57 -15.53
CA ARG A 11 6.74 -2.56 -15.11
C ARG A 11 6.18 -1.18 -15.39
N LEU A 12 6.08 -0.37 -14.35
CA LEU A 12 5.50 0.98 -14.41
C LEU A 12 6.48 1.99 -13.84
N VAL A 13 6.42 3.22 -14.35
CA VAL A 13 7.13 4.35 -13.76
C VAL A 13 6.41 4.75 -12.47
N ALA A 14 7.10 4.67 -11.34
CA ALA A 14 6.56 5.12 -10.07
C ALA A 14 6.59 6.65 -9.99
N VAL A 15 5.46 7.22 -9.59
CA VAL A 15 5.27 8.66 -9.38
C VAL A 15 4.67 8.86 -8.00
N SER A 16 5.10 9.90 -7.29
CA SER A 16 4.55 10.23 -5.97
C SER A 16 3.20 10.95 -6.10
N ALA A 17 2.31 10.75 -5.13
CA ALA A 17 1.00 11.39 -5.09
C ALA A 17 1.10 12.93 -5.12
N SER A 18 2.07 13.49 -4.40
CA SER A 18 2.31 14.93 -4.40
C SER A 18 2.74 15.49 -5.75
N SER A 19 3.49 14.72 -6.56
CA SER A 19 3.94 15.18 -7.89
C SER A 19 2.82 15.27 -8.93
N VAL A 20 1.69 14.58 -8.71
CA VAL A 20 0.54 14.56 -9.63
C VAL A 20 -0.75 15.13 -9.00
N ASN A 21 -0.61 15.86 -7.89
CA ASN A 21 -1.74 16.46 -7.16
C ASN A 21 -2.82 15.43 -6.72
N GLN A 22 -2.38 14.23 -6.30
CA GLN A 22 -3.22 13.11 -5.86
C GLN A 22 -3.10 12.87 -4.34
N GLN A 23 -2.80 13.90 -3.55
CA GLN A 23 -2.48 13.79 -2.10
C GLN A 23 -3.54 13.05 -1.27
N ARG A 24 -4.80 12.98 -1.72
CA ARG A 24 -5.87 12.21 -1.05
C ARG A 24 -5.51 10.75 -0.78
N ILE A 25 -4.63 10.15 -1.59
CA ILE A 25 -4.23 8.74 -1.43
C ILE A 25 -3.16 8.54 -0.35
N ASN A 26 -2.58 9.61 0.19
CA ASN A 26 -1.50 9.54 1.19
C ASN A 26 -1.96 8.90 2.51
N TYR A 27 -3.26 8.97 2.83
CA TYR A 27 -3.84 8.45 4.06
C TYR A 27 -4.42 7.03 3.90
N GLY A 28 -3.75 6.20 3.10
CA GLY A 28 -4.13 4.81 2.88
C GLY A 28 -3.02 3.96 2.27
N SER A 29 -3.33 2.69 2.03
CA SER A 29 -2.44 1.74 1.34
C SER A 29 -2.89 1.42 -0.07
N ARG A 30 -3.59 2.36 -0.72
CA ARG A 30 -4.14 2.18 -2.06
C ARG A 30 -3.38 3.02 -3.08
N VAL A 31 -3.16 2.47 -4.26
CA VAL A 31 -2.41 3.10 -5.37
C VAL A 31 -3.32 3.34 -6.57
N LEU A 32 -2.90 4.22 -7.47
CA LEU A 32 -3.56 4.42 -8.76
C LEU A 32 -2.77 3.68 -9.83
N LEU A 33 -3.46 2.83 -10.58
CA LEU A 33 -2.89 2.10 -11.71
C LEU A 33 -3.44 2.66 -13.02
N PRO A 34 -2.76 2.43 -14.17
CA PRO A 34 -3.29 2.86 -15.46
C PRO A 34 -4.39 1.89 -15.93
N SER A 35 -5.30 2.38 -16.78
CA SER A 35 -6.40 1.58 -17.34
C SER A 35 -5.91 0.35 -18.10
N SER A 36 -4.73 0.41 -18.72
CA SER A 36 -4.11 -0.73 -19.38
C SER A 36 -3.91 -1.93 -18.45
N VAL A 37 -3.63 -1.67 -17.15
CA VAL A 37 -3.55 -2.75 -16.16
C VAL A 37 -4.91 -3.40 -15.99
N LEU A 38 -5.99 -2.62 -15.86
CA LEU A 38 -7.34 -3.17 -15.75
C LEU A 38 -7.70 -4.05 -16.96
N ASP A 39 -7.36 -3.62 -18.17
CA ASP A 39 -7.59 -4.40 -19.39
C ASP A 39 -6.88 -5.75 -19.35
N ASP A 40 -5.64 -5.79 -18.85
CA ASP A 40 -4.89 -7.04 -18.65
C ASP A 40 -5.54 -7.92 -17.57
N LEU A 41 -5.91 -7.33 -16.43
CA LEU A 41 -6.53 -8.06 -15.31
C LEU A 41 -7.89 -8.64 -15.71
N CYS A 42 -8.68 -7.96 -16.54
CA CYS A 42 -9.96 -8.45 -17.07
C CYS A 42 -9.83 -9.66 -17.98
N ARG A 43 -8.68 -9.82 -18.66
CA ARG A 43 -8.36 -11.00 -19.48
C ARG A 43 -7.91 -12.18 -18.63
N MET A 44 -7.49 -11.92 -17.40
CA MET A 44 -7.07 -12.92 -16.42
C MET A 44 -8.25 -13.29 -15.50
N THR A 45 -8.31 -14.54 -15.05
CA THR A 45 -9.29 -14.97 -14.04
C THR A 45 -8.85 -14.55 -12.64
N MET A 46 -8.84 -13.24 -12.38
CA MET A 46 -8.43 -12.71 -11.08
C MET A 46 -9.53 -12.77 -10.04
N VAL A 47 -9.13 -13.06 -8.80
CA VAL A 47 -10.01 -13.11 -7.64
C VAL A 47 -9.76 -11.88 -6.79
N TYR A 48 -10.84 -11.21 -6.36
CA TYR A 48 -10.77 -10.09 -5.44
C TYR A 48 -10.38 -10.54 -4.02
N PRO A 49 -9.73 -9.69 -3.22
CA PRO A 49 -9.32 -8.31 -3.50
C PRO A 49 -8.08 -8.21 -4.39
N LEU A 50 -8.03 -7.19 -5.26
CA LEU A 50 -6.88 -6.91 -6.11
C LEU A 50 -5.75 -6.28 -5.30
N GLN A 51 -4.73 -7.09 -5.00
CA GLN A 51 -3.55 -6.71 -4.24
C GLN A 51 -2.30 -6.86 -5.10
N PHE A 52 -1.35 -5.96 -4.89
CA PHE A 52 -0.13 -5.88 -5.66
C PHE A 52 1.09 -5.76 -4.75
N GLU A 53 2.16 -6.42 -5.14
CA GLU A 53 3.50 -6.21 -4.61
C GLU A 53 4.27 -5.29 -5.57
N ILE A 54 4.83 -4.23 -5.01
CA ILE A 54 5.60 -3.22 -5.73
C ILE A 54 7.06 -3.38 -5.32
N ILE A 55 7.92 -3.70 -6.29
CA ILE A 55 9.31 -4.06 -6.07
C ILE A 55 10.21 -3.08 -6.81
N THR A 56 11.19 -2.53 -6.08
CA THR A 56 12.23 -1.68 -6.67
C THR A 56 13.36 -2.52 -7.25
N PRO A 57 14.19 -1.93 -8.15
CA PRO A 57 15.44 -2.56 -8.59
C PRO A 57 16.39 -2.92 -7.44
N SER A 58 16.34 -2.16 -6.34
CA SER A 58 17.10 -2.41 -5.11
C SER A 58 16.52 -3.52 -4.22
N LYS A 59 15.55 -4.30 -4.71
CA LYS A 59 14.85 -5.38 -4.00
C LYS A 59 14.10 -4.93 -2.73
N LYS A 60 13.80 -3.64 -2.60
CA LYS A 60 12.83 -3.16 -1.61
C LYS A 60 11.42 -3.46 -2.12
N ARG A 61 10.52 -3.82 -1.21
CA ARG A 61 9.16 -4.20 -1.53
C ARG A 61 8.17 -3.47 -0.64
N VAL A 62 7.01 -3.16 -1.19
CA VAL A 62 5.84 -2.70 -0.43
C VAL A 62 4.60 -3.34 -1.06
N TYR A 63 3.59 -3.58 -0.23
CA TYR A 63 2.33 -4.12 -0.69
C TYR A 63 1.26 -3.03 -0.71
N ALA A 64 0.42 -3.04 -1.74
CA ALA A 64 -0.64 -2.07 -1.95
C ALA A 64 -1.89 -2.73 -2.52
N ALA A 65 -3.05 -2.14 -2.23
CA ALA A 65 -4.28 -2.42 -2.97
C ALA A 65 -4.46 -1.39 -4.09
N VAL A 66 -5.32 -1.66 -5.05
CA VAL A 66 -5.72 -0.65 -6.04
C VAL A 66 -6.87 0.21 -5.51
N LEU A 67 -6.80 1.53 -5.70
CA LEU A 67 -7.94 2.44 -5.49
C LEU A 67 -8.75 2.55 -6.77
N GLU A 68 -8.09 3.00 -7.84
CA GLU A 68 -8.68 3.36 -9.13
C GLU A 68 -7.69 3.05 -10.26
N PHE A 69 -8.22 2.87 -11.46
CA PHE A 69 -7.45 2.62 -12.68
C PHE A 69 -7.41 3.88 -13.60
N ASN A 70 -7.00 5.01 -13.04
CA ASN A 70 -6.97 6.32 -13.72
C ASN A 70 -5.59 6.99 -13.76
N ALA A 71 -4.51 6.26 -13.45
CA ALA A 71 -3.16 6.79 -13.59
C ALA A 71 -2.78 6.99 -15.07
N GLN A 72 -1.82 7.87 -15.33
CA GLN A 72 -1.27 8.05 -16.67
C GLN A 72 -0.69 6.74 -17.20
N ALA A 73 -0.91 6.44 -18.47
CA ALA A 73 -0.42 5.22 -19.11
C ALA A 73 1.08 5.00 -18.87
N GLY A 74 1.44 3.78 -18.47
CA GLY A 74 2.82 3.42 -18.13
C GLY A 74 3.32 3.90 -16.77
N SER A 75 2.46 4.51 -15.93
CA SER A 75 2.83 5.00 -14.60
C SER A 75 1.95 4.42 -13.49
N VAL A 76 2.50 4.33 -12.28
CA VAL A 76 1.78 4.02 -11.04
C VAL A 76 1.93 5.18 -10.07
N VAL A 77 0.81 5.65 -9.52
CA VAL A 77 0.83 6.71 -8.51
C VAL A 77 0.82 6.08 -7.13
N LEU A 78 1.87 6.35 -6.36
CA LEU A 78 2.08 5.84 -5.02
C LEU A 78 1.80 6.91 -3.97
N PRO A 79 1.19 6.56 -2.83
CA PRO A 79 1.26 7.39 -1.64
C PRO A 79 2.70 7.82 -1.35
N ASP A 80 2.88 9.05 -0.89
CA ASP A 80 4.19 9.64 -0.66
C ASP A 80 5.00 8.81 0.37
N TRP A 81 4.33 8.25 1.38
CA TRP A 81 4.97 7.37 2.37
C TRP A 81 5.50 6.07 1.74
N MET A 82 4.79 5.49 0.76
CA MET A 82 5.28 4.31 0.02
C MET A 82 6.47 4.68 -0.85
N PHE A 83 6.38 5.82 -1.54
CA PHE A 83 7.45 6.33 -2.40
C PHE A 83 8.74 6.57 -1.59
N GLN A 84 8.62 7.15 -0.40
CA GLN A 84 9.71 7.35 0.55
C GLN A 84 10.26 6.02 1.09
N HIS A 85 9.40 5.08 1.51
CA HIS A 85 9.83 3.79 2.03
C HIS A 85 10.67 3.00 1.01
N LEU A 86 10.20 2.98 -0.24
CA LEU A 86 10.89 2.35 -1.37
C LEU A 86 12.19 3.08 -1.74
N GLY A 87 12.42 4.28 -1.21
CA GLY A 87 13.62 5.09 -1.50
C GLY A 87 13.68 5.57 -2.94
N LEU A 88 12.52 5.77 -3.57
CA LEU A 88 12.41 6.21 -4.95
C LEU A 88 12.81 7.68 -5.06
N ARG A 89 13.41 8.05 -6.20
CA ARG A 89 13.81 9.43 -6.52
C ARG A 89 13.56 9.71 -7.99
N GLY A 90 12.86 10.81 -8.29
CA GLY A 90 12.49 11.14 -9.66
C GLY A 90 11.65 10.05 -10.33
N THR A 91 11.85 9.85 -11.62
CA THR A 91 11.17 8.80 -12.40
C THR A 91 11.94 7.49 -12.33
N MET A 92 11.45 6.55 -11.52
CA MET A 92 12.02 5.20 -11.40
C MET A 92 11.02 4.15 -11.84
N VAL A 93 11.49 3.13 -12.56
CA VAL A 93 10.66 1.99 -12.92
C VAL A 93 10.60 1.01 -11.76
N VAL A 94 9.39 0.62 -11.38
CA VAL A 94 9.11 -0.41 -10.38
C VAL A 94 8.40 -1.58 -11.05
N LYS A 95 8.64 -2.77 -10.51
CA LYS A 95 7.90 -3.97 -10.89
C LYS A 95 6.61 -4.01 -10.06
N VAL A 96 5.47 -4.19 -10.71
CA VAL A 96 4.17 -4.36 -10.06
C VAL A 96 3.67 -5.76 -10.40
N GLN A 97 3.43 -6.58 -9.39
CA GLN A 97 2.94 -7.95 -9.56
C GLN A 97 1.74 -8.22 -8.69
N SER A 98 0.76 -8.99 -9.18
CA SER A 98 -0.38 -9.40 -8.37
C SER A 98 0.06 -10.36 -7.28
N CYS A 99 -0.47 -10.21 -6.08
CA CYS A 99 -0.22 -11.12 -4.97
C CYS A 99 -1.51 -11.40 -4.19
N SER A 100 -1.49 -12.46 -3.38
CA SER A 100 -2.54 -12.76 -2.42
C SER A 100 -1.93 -12.72 -1.04
N LEU A 101 -2.34 -11.76 -0.21
CA LEU A 101 -1.80 -11.58 1.13
C LEU A 101 -2.71 -12.28 2.15
N PRO A 102 -2.12 -12.95 3.16
CA PRO A 102 -2.90 -13.52 4.25
C PRO A 102 -3.52 -12.40 5.11
N PRO A 103 -4.69 -12.64 5.72
CA PRO A 103 -5.28 -11.69 6.65
C PRO A 103 -4.42 -11.56 7.92
N GLY A 104 -4.07 -10.33 8.29
CA GLY A 104 -3.42 -10.05 9.57
C GLY A 104 -4.43 -10.16 10.72
N SER A 105 -3.99 -10.67 11.88
CA SER A 105 -4.82 -10.79 13.08
C SER A 105 -4.51 -9.70 14.11
N LEU A 106 -3.23 -9.37 14.29
CA LEU A 106 -2.78 -8.36 15.23
C LEU A 106 -1.68 -7.50 14.60
N VAL A 107 -1.77 -6.18 14.77
CA VAL A 107 -0.78 -5.23 14.27
C VAL A 107 -0.25 -4.41 15.43
N LYS A 108 1.07 -4.35 15.55
CA LYS A 108 1.76 -3.54 16.55
C LYS A 108 2.23 -2.24 15.92
N LEU A 109 1.63 -1.15 16.38
CA LEU A 109 1.91 0.20 15.89
C LEU A 109 2.72 0.98 16.93
N ARG A 110 3.67 1.78 16.47
CA ARG A 110 4.40 2.72 17.31
C ARG A 110 4.19 4.14 16.79
N PRO A 111 3.48 5.01 17.52
CA PRO A 111 3.32 6.41 17.12
C PRO A 111 4.61 7.19 17.33
N HIS A 112 4.94 8.06 16.38
CA HIS A 112 6.07 8.99 16.50
C HIS A 112 5.77 10.12 17.47
N GLN A 113 4.52 10.57 17.50
CA GLN A 113 4.06 11.67 18.36
C GLN A 113 3.25 11.13 19.55
N LYS A 114 3.63 11.54 20.77
CA LYS A 114 2.86 11.23 21.99
C LYS A 114 1.43 11.75 21.95
N ALA A 115 1.19 12.84 21.22
CA ALA A 115 -0.13 13.47 21.11
C ALA A 115 -1.24 12.51 20.67
N LEU A 116 -0.93 11.49 19.86
CA LEU A 116 -1.91 10.48 19.44
C LEU A 116 -2.43 9.66 20.61
N VAL A 117 -1.58 9.32 21.57
CA VAL A 117 -1.94 8.50 22.75
C VAL A 117 -2.70 9.33 23.78
N MET A 118 -2.65 10.66 23.67
CA MET A 118 -3.29 11.60 24.61
C MET A 118 -4.74 11.94 24.21
N PHE A 119 -5.24 11.48 23.06
CA PHE A 119 -6.66 11.61 22.72
C PHE A 119 -7.53 10.77 23.67
N GLU A 120 -8.78 11.16 23.89
CA GLU A 120 -9.71 10.42 24.76
C GLU A 120 -9.96 8.99 24.28
N ASN A 121 -10.07 8.78 22.96
CA ASN A 121 -10.37 7.48 22.35
C ASN A 121 -9.40 7.13 21.22
N PRO A 122 -8.11 6.87 21.53
CA PRO A 122 -7.08 6.66 20.52
C PRO A 122 -7.29 5.35 19.74
N ARG A 123 -7.91 4.35 20.38
CA ARG A 123 -8.24 3.07 19.74
C ARG A 123 -9.24 3.24 18.60
N ASN A 124 -10.36 3.92 18.83
CA ASN A 124 -11.39 4.13 17.81
C ASN A 124 -10.83 4.97 16.64
N LEU A 125 -10.03 5.99 16.95
CA LEU A 125 -9.32 6.76 15.92
C LEU A 125 -8.45 5.86 15.04
N LEU A 126 -7.66 4.98 15.64
CA LEU A 126 -6.82 4.04 14.90
C LEU A 126 -7.66 3.07 14.07
N GLU A 127 -8.71 2.47 14.63
CA GLU A 127 -9.61 1.57 13.90
C GLU A 127 -10.22 2.25 12.67
N LEU A 128 -10.72 3.48 12.83
CA LEU A 128 -11.28 4.27 11.73
C LEU A 128 -10.25 4.59 10.63
N ARG A 129 -9.03 4.96 11.02
CA ARG A 129 -7.98 5.36 10.05
C ARG A 129 -7.32 4.16 9.38
N LEU A 130 -7.10 3.07 10.11
CA LEU A 130 -6.54 1.83 9.56
C LEU A 130 -7.49 1.14 8.58
N ALA A 131 -8.79 1.42 8.62
CA ALA A 131 -9.73 0.95 7.60
C ALA A 131 -9.36 1.41 6.17
N GLN A 132 -8.61 2.52 6.04
CA GLN A 132 -8.08 3.00 4.75
C GLN A 132 -6.80 2.25 4.29
N TYR A 133 -6.28 1.36 5.12
CA TYR A 133 -5.10 0.53 4.87
C TYR A 133 -5.51 -0.94 4.73
N PRO A 134 -6.14 -1.35 3.61
CA PRO A 134 -6.47 -2.76 3.37
C PRO A 134 -5.24 -3.67 3.34
N VAL A 135 -4.05 -3.10 3.16
CA VAL A 135 -2.78 -3.82 3.08
C VAL A 135 -1.74 -3.09 3.94
N LEU A 136 -1.03 -3.85 4.77
CA LEU A 136 0.01 -3.33 5.64
C LEU A 136 1.32 -4.06 5.36
N THR A 137 2.41 -3.31 5.38
CA THR A 137 3.77 -3.86 5.19
C THR A 137 4.56 -3.66 6.47
N LYS A 138 5.10 -4.74 7.05
CA LYS A 138 5.94 -4.69 8.25
C LYS A 138 7.18 -3.84 7.99
N GLY A 139 7.57 -3.01 8.95
CA GLY A 139 8.74 -2.14 8.87
C GLY A 139 8.53 -0.89 8.02
N THR A 140 7.28 -0.54 7.71
CA THR A 140 6.94 0.71 7.03
C THR A 140 6.40 1.74 8.03
N THR A 141 6.57 3.02 7.70
CA THR A 141 5.95 4.12 8.44
C THR A 141 4.78 4.64 7.61
N ILE A 142 3.57 4.53 8.15
CA ILE A 142 2.35 5.05 7.52
C ILE A 142 1.96 6.40 8.12
N VAL A 143 1.14 7.16 7.40
CA VAL A 143 0.71 8.50 7.80
C VAL A 143 -0.80 8.56 7.90
N ILE A 144 -1.34 8.90 9.06
CA ILE A 144 -2.78 9.12 9.24
C ILE A 144 -3.06 10.61 9.47
N SER A 145 -4.19 11.09 8.97
CA SER A 145 -4.68 12.45 9.25
C SER A 145 -5.81 12.44 10.27
N TYR A 146 -5.79 13.37 11.21
CA TYR A 146 -6.89 13.60 12.15
C TYR A 146 -6.93 15.06 12.60
N VAL A 147 -8.09 15.72 12.47
CA VAL A 147 -8.32 17.12 12.83
C VAL A 147 -7.21 18.02 12.27
N ASP A 148 -6.99 17.91 10.95
CA ASP A 148 -6.00 18.68 10.19
C ASP A 148 -4.54 18.52 10.68
N ARG A 149 -4.24 17.43 11.38
CA ARG A 149 -2.88 17.05 11.78
C ARG A 149 -2.51 15.68 11.24
N GLU A 150 -1.27 15.56 10.80
CA GLU A 150 -0.69 14.30 10.36
C GLU A 150 0.07 13.61 11.50
N PHE A 151 -0.13 12.30 11.63
CA PHE A 151 0.55 11.46 12.59
C PHE A 151 1.26 10.33 11.86
N GLN A 152 2.50 10.07 12.25
CA GLN A 152 3.30 8.98 11.69
C GLN A 152 3.28 7.79 12.62
N LEU A 153 3.05 6.60 12.05
CA LEU A 153 2.97 5.34 12.76
C LEU A 153 3.91 4.33 12.13
N ASP A 154 4.83 3.80 12.91
CA ASP A 154 5.65 2.66 12.52
C ASP A 154 4.86 1.35 12.66
N LEU A 155 4.84 0.56 11.60
CA LEU A 155 4.35 -0.81 11.59
C LEU A 155 5.46 -1.75 12.08
N VAL A 156 5.52 -1.95 13.39
CA VAL A 156 6.60 -2.72 14.03
C VAL A 156 6.44 -4.21 13.75
N GLU A 157 5.24 -4.75 13.97
CA GLU A 157 4.94 -6.18 13.79
C GLU A 157 3.53 -6.39 13.25
N ILE A 158 3.37 -7.44 12.46
CA ILE A 158 2.09 -7.96 11.97
C ILE A 158 2.11 -9.45 12.30
N ILE A 159 1.17 -9.89 13.12
CA ILE A 159 1.05 -11.28 13.59
C ILE A 159 -0.18 -11.88 12.93
N ASP A 160 0.02 -13.04 12.31
CA ASP A 160 -1.03 -13.91 11.79
C ASP A 160 -1.28 -15.02 12.83
N MET A 161 -2.49 -15.08 13.39
CA MET A 161 -2.84 -16.10 14.39
C MET A 161 -2.94 -17.52 13.80
N LYS A 162 -2.89 -17.68 12.46
CA LYS A 162 -2.85 -19.01 11.82
C LYS A 162 -1.46 -19.66 11.80
N GLN A 163 -0.40 -18.97 12.21
CA GLN A 163 0.97 -19.52 12.28
C GLN A 163 1.44 -19.85 13.71
N GLN A 164 0.55 -19.93 14.70
CA GLN A 164 0.89 -20.36 16.07
C GLN A 164 0.53 -21.82 16.39
N LEU A 165 0.43 -22.69 15.37
CA LEU A 165 0.30 -24.15 15.55
C LEU A 165 1.57 -24.86 15.09
#